data_AF-A0A4R5PAE3-F1
#
_entry.id   AF-A0A4R5PAE3-F1
#
_cell.length_a   1.000
_cell.length_b   1.000
_cell.length_c   1.000
_cell.angle_alpha   90.00
_cell.angle_beta   90.00
_cell.angle_gamma   90.00
#
_symmetry.space_group_name_H-M   'P 1'
#
loop_
_entity.id
_entity.type
_entity.pdbx_description
1 polymer ?
#
loop_
_entity_poly.entity_id
_entity_poly.type
_entity_poly.pdbx_seq_one_letter_code
_entity_poly.pdbx_strand_id
1 'polypeptide(L)'
;MESAAVAVAAPGASSDRGTDPNPSPRYSIVMSTDPAEIEAAQRLRYQAFADEMGAPLPHAVSGPLTGELIDLDRLDQFCDHLLAREVGTGRIVGCLRLLPPEGYRAAGGTFTDSMFDASALAPLRPGLVELGRVVVAPEHRNGAVMGLLFAAILRYQKMTGHQYIMGCLSVQMEDGGPRGSLVRAVYDFTKDFMTPEYRVTPRNPVSVNGLSIDEIAPAIKPKIPPLLRAYVRLGARICGAPSYDVDFDMSDFLVLLSKDGVTERYLERLEGSLAVL
;
A
#
# COMPACT_ATOMS: atom_id res chain seq x y z
N MET A 1 16.98 -3.81 4.81
CA MET A 1 15.97 -2.77 5.11
C MET A 1 14.73 -3.29 4.42
N GLU A 2 13.72 -3.70 5.16
CA GLU A 2 12.51 -4.27 4.55
C GLU A 2 11.73 -3.10 3.94
N SER A 3 11.17 -3.23 2.73
CA SER A 3 10.45 -2.13 2.04
C SER A 3 8.98 -2.49 1.81
N ALA A 4 8.04 -1.83 2.50
CA ALA A 4 6.63 -1.89 2.12
C ALA A 4 6.28 -0.76 1.15
N ALA A 5 6.77 -0.87 -0.07
CA ALA A 5 6.27 -0.04 -1.16
C ALA A 5 4.81 -0.40 -1.46
N VAL A 6 3.94 0.61 -1.51
CA VAL A 6 2.64 0.52 -2.17
C VAL A 6 2.83 1.10 -3.55
N ALA A 7 3.17 0.25 -4.50
CA ALA A 7 3.33 0.68 -5.87
C ALA A 7 1.99 0.63 -6.58
N VAL A 8 1.32 1.78 -6.65
CA VAL A 8 0.07 1.94 -7.39
C VAL A 8 0.35 2.72 -8.65
N ALA A 9 0.60 1.98 -9.74
CA ALA A 9 0.56 2.55 -11.07
C ALA A 9 -0.84 3.16 -11.30
N ALA A 10 -0.88 4.35 -11.87
CA ALA A 10 -2.12 5.06 -12.18
C ALA A 10 -3.05 4.18 -13.04
N PRO A 11 -4.39 4.22 -12.83
CA PRO A 11 -5.30 3.44 -13.64
C PRO A 11 -5.22 3.89 -15.11
N GLY A 12 -4.90 2.95 -15.99
CA GLY A 12 -5.11 3.10 -17.43
C GLY A 12 -6.62 3.13 -17.70
N ALA A 13 -7.08 4.18 -18.36
CA ALA A 13 -8.46 4.26 -18.81
C ALA A 13 -8.70 3.28 -19.96
N SER A 14 -9.56 2.27 -19.77
CA SER A 14 -10.39 1.78 -20.87
C SER A 14 -11.71 1.22 -20.35
N SER A 15 -12.75 1.57 -21.08
CA SER A 15 -14.14 1.18 -20.88
C SER A 15 -14.46 0.03 -21.82
N ASP A 16 -14.85 -1.12 -21.29
CA ASP A 16 -15.65 -2.06 -22.05
C ASP A 16 -16.72 -2.65 -21.13
N ARG A 17 -17.99 -2.31 -21.41
CA ARG A 17 -19.16 -2.81 -20.68
C ARG A 17 -19.91 -3.76 -21.60
N GLY A 18 -19.59 -5.05 -21.48
CA GLY A 18 -20.45 -6.12 -21.99
C GLY A 18 -21.69 -6.26 -21.09
N THR A 19 -22.85 -6.40 -21.71
CA THR A 19 -24.17 -6.53 -21.06
C THR A 19 -24.47 -8.01 -20.76
N ASP A 20 -24.21 -8.43 -19.53
CA ASP A 20 -24.76 -9.67 -18.96
C ASP A 20 -25.61 -9.26 -17.73
N PRO A 21 -26.88 -9.67 -17.60
CA PRO A 21 -27.75 -9.22 -16.51
C PRO A 21 -27.39 -9.78 -15.13
N ASN A 22 -26.47 -10.75 -15.04
CA ASN A 22 -25.88 -11.21 -13.77
C ASN A 22 -24.53 -11.90 -14.03
N PRO A 23 -23.46 -11.16 -14.37
CA PRO A 23 -22.15 -11.75 -14.61
C PRO A 23 -21.69 -12.43 -13.31
N SER A 24 -20.98 -13.54 -13.42
CA SER A 24 -20.26 -14.07 -12.26
C SER A 24 -19.12 -13.10 -11.91
N PRO A 25 -18.85 -12.85 -10.62
CA PRO A 25 -17.83 -11.90 -10.22
C PRO A 25 -16.48 -12.32 -10.78
N ARG A 26 -15.83 -11.42 -11.52
CA ARG A 26 -14.52 -11.69 -12.14
C ARG A 26 -13.43 -11.95 -11.09
N TYR A 27 -13.56 -11.36 -9.92
CA TYR A 27 -12.58 -11.44 -8.85
C TYR A 27 -13.21 -11.86 -7.53
N SER A 28 -12.46 -12.60 -6.72
CA SER A 28 -12.79 -12.89 -5.33
C SER A 28 -11.66 -12.42 -4.42
N ILE A 29 -11.99 -11.98 -3.22
CA ILE A 29 -11.01 -11.64 -2.19
C ILE A 29 -11.04 -12.71 -1.11
N VAL A 30 -9.88 -13.25 -0.77
CA VAL A 30 -9.71 -14.23 0.29
C VAL A 30 -8.61 -13.80 1.24
N MET A 31 -8.79 -14.08 2.52
CA MET A 31 -7.71 -14.04 3.50
C MET A 31 -7.18 -15.46 3.63
N SER A 32 -5.88 -15.66 3.45
CA SER A 32 -5.30 -16.99 3.33
C SER A 32 -4.13 -17.21 4.27
N THR A 33 -4.06 -18.43 4.80
CA THR A 33 -2.91 -18.98 5.51
C THR A 33 -2.31 -20.18 4.75
N ASP A 34 -2.80 -20.48 3.55
CA ASP A 34 -2.31 -21.59 2.74
C ASP A 34 -0.90 -21.24 2.20
N PRO A 35 0.14 -22.04 2.52
CA PRO A 35 1.49 -21.79 2.03
C PRO A 35 1.60 -21.66 0.51
N ALA A 36 0.79 -22.39 -0.26
CA ALA A 36 0.82 -22.34 -1.72
C ALA A 36 0.27 -21.01 -2.26
N GLU A 37 -0.78 -20.49 -1.63
CA GLU A 37 -1.39 -19.21 -2.01
C GLU A 37 -0.52 -18.03 -1.56
N ILE A 38 0.09 -18.15 -0.38
CA ILE A 38 1.08 -17.18 0.09
C ILE A 38 2.23 -17.14 -0.89
N GLU A 39 2.90 -18.26 -1.20
CA GLU A 39 4.02 -18.31 -2.15
C GLU A 39 3.64 -17.72 -3.52
N ALA A 40 2.41 -17.95 -4.00
CA ALA A 40 1.91 -17.31 -5.21
C ALA A 40 1.85 -15.77 -5.12
N ALA A 41 1.43 -15.23 -3.97
CA ALA A 41 1.48 -13.80 -3.70
C ALA A 41 2.92 -13.28 -3.60
N GLN A 42 3.83 -14.02 -2.97
CA GLN A 42 5.26 -13.64 -2.87
C GLN A 42 5.94 -13.59 -4.23
N ARG A 43 5.58 -14.49 -5.14
CA ARG A 43 6.03 -14.45 -6.54
C ARG A 43 5.48 -13.25 -7.28
N LEU A 44 4.18 -12.95 -7.11
CA LEU A 44 3.56 -11.75 -7.69
C LEU A 44 4.25 -10.47 -7.21
N ARG A 45 4.62 -10.41 -5.92
CA ARG A 45 5.41 -9.32 -5.34
C ARG A 45 6.80 -9.22 -5.97
N TYR A 46 7.51 -10.34 -6.09
CA TYR A 46 8.81 -10.37 -6.76
C TYR A 46 8.72 -9.81 -8.19
N GLN A 47 7.75 -10.28 -8.98
CA GLN A 47 7.54 -9.81 -10.35
C GLN A 47 7.27 -8.30 -10.42
N ALA A 48 6.43 -7.78 -9.52
CA ALA A 48 6.11 -6.36 -9.51
C ALA A 48 7.28 -5.48 -9.03
N PHE A 49 8.02 -5.92 -8.01
CA PHE A 49 9.07 -5.09 -7.42
C PHE A 49 10.42 -5.26 -8.12
N ALA A 50 10.86 -6.49 -8.37
CA ALA A 50 12.13 -6.74 -9.06
C ALA A 50 11.98 -6.62 -10.58
N ASP A 51 11.10 -7.42 -11.20
CA ASP A 51 11.08 -7.52 -12.66
C ASP A 51 10.55 -6.24 -13.34
N GLU A 52 9.52 -5.61 -12.76
CA GLU A 52 8.93 -4.39 -13.30
C GLU A 52 9.62 -3.11 -12.81
N MET A 53 9.88 -3.00 -11.50
CA MET A 53 10.43 -1.75 -10.91
C MET A 53 11.94 -1.74 -10.80
N GLY A 54 12.61 -2.87 -11.03
CA GLY A 54 14.07 -2.97 -10.91
C GLY A 54 14.57 -2.89 -9.47
N ALA A 55 13.70 -3.09 -8.47
CA ALA A 55 14.14 -3.12 -7.08
C ALA A 55 15.09 -4.31 -6.87
N PRO A 56 16.21 -4.13 -6.15
CA PRO A 56 17.23 -5.16 -6.03
C PRO A 56 16.81 -6.36 -5.17
N LEU A 57 15.74 -6.21 -4.37
CA LEU A 57 15.19 -7.21 -3.44
C LEU A 57 16.28 -8.12 -2.84
N PRO A 58 17.21 -7.60 -2.02
CA PRO A 58 18.39 -8.34 -1.56
C PRO A 58 18.06 -9.56 -0.69
N HIS A 59 16.81 -9.73 -0.28
CA HIS A 59 16.30 -10.84 0.52
C HIS A 59 15.40 -11.79 -0.28
N ALA A 60 15.31 -11.63 -1.60
CA ALA A 60 14.60 -12.58 -2.44
C ALA A 60 15.26 -13.96 -2.36
N VAL A 61 14.41 -15.00 -2.33
CA VAL A 61 14.84 -16.40 -2.22
C VAL A 61 14.08 -17.25 -3.23
N SER A 62 14.57 -18.45 -3.51
CA SER A 62 13.77 -19.47 -4.22
C SER A 62 12.65 -19.98 -3.31
N GLY A 63 11.42 -19.94 -3.82
CA GLY A 63 10.23 -20.43 -3.16
C GLY A 63 10.33 -21.94 -2.91
N PRO A 64 9.95 -22.43 -1.72
CA PRO A 64 10.10 -23.84 -1.37
C PRO A 64 9.17 -24.77 -2.18
N LEU A 65 8.05 -24.27 -2.70
CA LEU A 65 7.09 -25.10 -3.45
C LEU A 65 7.37 -25.12 -4.94
N THR A 66 7.72 -23.98 -5.56
CA THR A 66 7.94 -23.91 -7.02
C THR A 66 9.39 -23.71 -7.45
N GLY A 67 10.29 -23.32 -6.54
CA GLY A 67 11.69 -23.01 -6.84
C GLY A 67 11.91 -21.64 -7.50
N GLU A 68 10.84 -20.92 -7.85
CA GLU A 68 10.91 -19.58 -8.46
C GLU A 68 11.28 -18.51 -7.44
N LEU A 69 11.79 -17.37 -7.89
CA LEU A 69 12.13 -16.27 -6.98
C LEU A 69 10.87 -15.61 -6.38
N ILE A 70 10.94 -15.31 -5.09
CA ILE A 70 9.85 -14.72 -4.30
C ILE A 70 10.33 -13.55 -3.44
N ASP A 71 9.47 -12.56 -3.20
CA ASP A 71 9.65 -11.50 -2.20
C ASP A 71 9.16 -12.04 -0.84
N LEU A 72 10.10 -12.33 0.06
CA LEU A 72 9.88 -12.81 1.41
C LEU A 72 10.63 -11.93 2.41
N ASP A 73 9.95 -11.49 3.47
CA ASP A 73 10.59 -10.81 4.60
C ASP A 73 10.18 -11.39 5.96
N ARG A 74 10.78 -10.89 7.04
CA ARG A 74 10.56 -11.44 8.39
C ARG A 74 9.14 -11.20 8.92
N LEU A 75 8.41 -10.24 8.34
CA LEU A 75 7.05 -9.87 8.74
C LEU A 75 6.00 -10.81 8.15
N ASP A 76 6.30 -11.49 7.03
CA ASP A 76 5.34 -12.36 6.32
C ASP A 76 4.63 -13.36 7.24
N GLN A 77 5.35 -13.99 8.17
CA GLN A 77 4.78 -14.99 9.10
C GLN A 77 3.84 -14.40 10.16
N PHE A 78 3.89 -13.08 10.37
CA PHE A 78 3.11 -12.37 11.38
C PHE A 78 1.95 -11.58 10.77
N CYS A 79 1.80 -11.62 9.44
CA CYS A 79 0.78 -10.91 8.70
C CYS A 79 -0.39 -11.82 8.36
N ASP A 80 -1.59 -11.25 8.35
CA ASP A 80 -2.70 -11.78 7.56
C ASP A 80 -2.47 -11.44 6.08
N HIS A 81 -2.67 -12.42 5.20
CA HIS A 81 -2.47 -12.27 3.76
C HIS A 81 -3.80 -12.12 3.05
N LEU A 82 -4.05 -10.95 2.48
CA LEU A 82 -5.26 -10.67 1.72
C LEU A 82 -4.96 -10.76 0.22
N LEU A 83 -5.64 -11.69 -0.45
CA LEU A 83 -5.36 -12.07 -1.82
C LEU A 83 -6.57 -11.80 -2.71
N ALA A 84 -6.33 -11.19 -3.87
CA ALA A 84 -7.29 -11.08 -4.94
C ALA A 84 -7.05 -12.19 -5.96
N ARG A 85 -8.09 -12.99 -6.21
CA ARG A 85 -8.07 -14.11 -7.14
C ARG A 85 -8.98 -13.84 -8.32
N GLU A 86 -8.49 -14.03 -9.54
CA GLU A 86 -9.34 -14.06 -10.72
C GLU A 86 -10.12 -15.38 -10.76
N VAL A 87 -11.45 -15.32 -10.82
CA VAL A 87 -12.33 -16.49 -10.69
C VAL A 87 -12.18 -17.45 -11.87
N GLY A 88 -12.06 -16.93 -13.10
CA GLY A 88 -11.97 -17.76 -14.30
C GLY A 88 -10.69 -18.61 -14.39
N THR A 89 -9.59 -18.12 -13.81
CA THR A 89 -8.27 -18.80 -13.89
C THR A 89 -7.80 -19.36 -12.56
N GLY A 90 -8.39 -18.94 -11.45
CA GLY A 90 -7.96 -19.27 -10.10
C GLY A 90 -6.64 -18.60 -9.69
N ARG A 91 -6.04 -17.75 -10.53
CA ARG A 91 -4.75 -17.10 -10.27
C ARG A 91 -4.88 -15.99 -9.24
N ILE A 92 -3.85 -15.87 -8.39
CA ILE A 92 -3.67 -14.68 -7.55
C ILE A 92 -3.18 -13.53 -8.43
N VAL A 93 -3.94 -12.45 -8.48
CA VAL A 93 -3.74 -11.28 -9.36
C VAL A 93 -3.58 -9.98 -8.58
N GLY A 94 -3.74 -10.04 -7.26
CA GLY A 94 -3.40 -8.95 -6.36
C GLY A 94 -3.19 -9.47 -4.95
N CYS A 95 -2.42 -8.74 -4.16
CA CYS A 95 -2.16 -9.10 -2.77
C CYS A 95 -1.84 -7.87 -1.93
N LEU A 96 -2.03 -8.02 -0.62
CA LEU A 96 -1.46 -7.15 0.40
C LEU A 96 -1.34 -7.92 1.72
N ARG A 97 -0.55 -7.36 2.63
CA ARG A 97 -0.36 -7.87 3.99
C ARG A 97 -0.97 -6.90 5.00
N LEU A 98 -1.55 -7.48 6.04
CA LEU A 98 -2.06 -6.78 7.22
C LEU A 98 -1.25 -7.29 8.42
N LEU A 99 -0.49 -6.41 9.08
CA LEU A 99 0.24 -6.72 10.31
C LEU A 99 -0.57 -6.21 11.50
N PRO A 100 -1.30 -7.08 12.22
CA PRO A 100 -2.10 -6.69 13.37
C PRO A 100 -1.27 -6.39 14.63
N PRO A 101 -1.88 -5.87 15.70
CA PRO A 101 -1.22 -5.58 16.98
C PRO A 101 -0.43 -6.74 17.59
N GLU A 102 -0.92 -7.97 17.49
CA GLU A 102 -0.23 -9.19 17.89
C GLU A 102 0.96 -9.52 16.99
N GLY A 103 0.81 -9.28 15.68
CA GLY A 103 1.84 -9.50 14.68
C GLY A 103 3.05 -8.61 14.94
N TYR A 104 2.86 -7.30 15.12
CA TYR A 104 4.01 -6.43 15.40
C TYR A 104 4.69 -6.77 16.74
N ARG A 105 3.92 -7.17 17.76
CA ARG A 105 4.48 -7.56 19.07
C ARG A 105 5.37 -8.81 18.94
N ALA A 106 4.94 -9.78 18.15
CA ALA A 106 5.71 -10.98 17.86
C ALA A 106 6.93 -10.69 16.98
N ALA A 107 6.79 -9.79 16.00
CA ALA A 107 7.86 -9.38 15.10
C ALA A 107 8.92 -8.46 15.75
N GLY A 108 8.59 -7.82 16.87
CA GLY A 108 9.46 -6.85 17.56
C GLY A 108 9.54 -5.47 16.90
N GLY A 109 8.67 -5.18 15.93
CA GLY A 109 8.63 -3.92 15.19
C GLY A 109 7.93 -4.06 13.85
N THR A 110 7.66 -2.93 13.18
CA THR A 110 6.96 -2.88 11.90
C THR A 110 7.88 -2.46 10.75
N PHE A 111 7.37 -2.41 9.52
CA PHE A 111 8.08 -1.75 8.42
C PHE A 111 8.20 -0.24 8.68
N THR A 112 7.13 0.41 9.14
CA THR A 112 7.15 1.85 9.47
C THR A 112 8.29 2.20 10.44
N ASP A 113 8.59 1.33 11.43
CA ASP A 113 9.70 1.53 12.36
C ASP A 113 11.09 1.56 11.67
N SER A 114 11.24 0.93 10.51
CA SER A 114 12.49 0.93 9.72
C SER A 114 12.67 2.22 8.92
N MET A 115 11.56 2.91 8.59
CA MET A 115 11.55 4.12 7.78
C MET A 115 11.40 5.39 8.61
N PHE A 116 10.79 5.31 9.78
CA PHE A 116 10.46 6.47 10.62
C PHE A 116 10.79 6.22 12.10
N ASP A 117 11.11 7.28 12.83
CA ASP A 117 10.81 7.34 14.25
C ASP A 117 9.30 7.62 14.41
N ALA A 118 8.56 6.56 14.69
CA ALA A 118 7.11 6.56 14.86
C ALA A 118 6.69 6.47 16.34
N SER A 119 7.53 6.93 17.26
CA SER A 119 7.24 6.92 18.71
C SER A 119 5.94 7.65 19.08
N ALA A 120 5.58 8.71 18.35
CA ALA A 120 4.30 9.42 18.53
C ALA A 120 3.06 8.53 18.32
N LEU A 121 3.18 7.45 17.54
CA LEU A 121 2.08 6.52 17.27
C LEU A 121 1.99 5.39 18.30
N ALA A 122 2.88 5.34 19.30
CA ALA A 122 2.87 4.30 20.34
C ALA A 122 1.50 4.12 21.04
N PRO A 123 0.74 5.17 21.38
CA PRO A 123 -0.59 5.03 21.96
C PRO A 123 -1.61 4.34 21.04
N LEU A 124 -1.41 4.39 19.72
CA LEU A 124 -2.32 3.81 18.73
C LEU A 124 -2.05 2.32 18.48
N ARG A 125 -0.83 1.85 18.77
CA ARG A 125 -0.36 0.48 18.46
C ARG A 125 -1.31 -0.65 18.91
N PRO A 126 -2.00 -0.58 20.06
CA PRO A 126 -2.95 -1.65 20.46
C PRO A 126 -4.14 -1.83 19.50
N GLY A 127 -4.49 -0.81 18.72
CA GLY A 127 -5.62 -0.84 17.77
C GLY A 127 -5.22 -0.49 16.33
N LEU A 128 -3.94 -0.56 16.00
CA LEU A 128 -3.37 -0.15 14.72
C LEU A 128 -2.91 -1.36 13.92
N VAL A 129 -3.32 -1.41 12.66
CA VAL A 129 -2.89 -2.42 11.68
C VAL A 129 -1.99 -1.75 10.66
N GLU A 130 -0.82 -2.32 10.39
CA GLU A 130 0.04 -1.85 9.30
C GLU A 130 -0.28 -2.61 8.00
N LEU A 131 -0.49 -1.87 6.93
CA LEU A 131 -0.60 -2.37 5.57
C LEU A 131 0.76 -2.37 4.89
N GLY A 132 1.04 -3.41 4.12
CA GLY A 132 2.24 -3.44 3.29
C GLY A 132 2.12 -4.35 2.09
N ARG A 133 3.09 -4.23 1.19
CA ARG A 133 3.29 -5.13 0.04
C ARG A 133 2.06 -5.24 -0.85
N VAL A 134 1.44 -4.10 -1.13
CA VAL A 134 0.25 -4.02 -1.96
C VAL A 134 0.69 -4.11 -3.43
N VAL A 135 0.24 -5.15 -4.14
CA VAL A 135 0.56 -5.39 -5.54
C VAL A 135 -0.69 -5.82 -6.30
N VAL A 136 -0.82 -5.33 -7.54
CA VAL A 136 -1.78 -5.84 -8.52
C VAL A 136 -1.02 -6.16 -9.80
N ALA A 137 -1.26 -7.34 -10.36
CA ALA A 137 -0.70 -7.79 -11.63
C ALA A 137 -1.02 -6.78 -12.74
N PRO A 138 -0.05 -6.41 -13.61
CA PRO A 138 -0.20 -5.33 -14.60
C PRO A 138 -1.50 -5.37 -15.43
N GLU A 139 -1.87 -6.56 -15.90
CA GLU A 139 -3.06 -6.82 -16.71
C GLU A 139 -4.39 -6.66 -15.95
N HIS A 140 -4.34 -6.49 -14.63
CA HIS A 140 -5.48 -6.29 -13.74
C HIS A 140 -5.53 -4.89 -13.10
N ARG A 141 -4.65 -3.95 -13.49
CA ARG A 141 -4.59 -2.57 -12.96
C ARG A 141 -5.66 -1.63 -13.55
N ASN A 142 -6.90 -2.09 -13.57
CA ASN A 142 -8.08 -1.34 -14.00
C ASN A 142 -8.86 -0.69 -12.83
N GLY A 143 -8.33 -0.79 -11.61
CA GLY A 143 -8.92 -0.24 -10.39
C GLY A 143 -9.90 -1.18 -9.66
N ALA A 144 -10.47 -2.20 -10.33
CA ALA A 144 -11.43 -3.11 -9.70
C ALA A 144 -10.79 -3.93 -8.57
N VAL A 145 -9.61 -4.51 -8.81
CA VAL A 145 -8.87 -5.29 -7.81
C VAL A 145 -8.50 -4.44 -6.60
N MET A 146 -8.00 -3.22 -6.81
CA MET A 146 -7.69 -2.30 -5.71
C MET A 146 -8.92 -1.88 -4.91
N GLY A 147 -10.05 -1.64 -5.58
CA GLY A 147 -11.31 -1.33 -4.90
C GLY A 147 -11.81 -2.47 -4.01
N LEU A 148 -11.70 -3.71 -4.51
CA LEU A 148 -12.02 -4.93 -3.77
C LEU A 148 -11.09 -5.14 -2.55
N LEU A 149 -9.78 -5.02 -2.75
CA LEU A 149 -8.80 -5.10 -1.65
C LEU A 149 -9.08 -4.03 -0.59
N PHE A 150 -9.40 -2.80 -1.01
CA PHE A 150 -9.74 -1.72 -0.09
C PHE A 150 -11.03 -1.99 0.70
N ALA A 151 -12.08 -2.47 0.04
CA ALA A 151 -13.31 -2.88 0.73
C ALA A 151 -13.03 -3.98 1.77
N ALA A 152 -12.17 -4.94 1.43
CA ALA A 152 -11.80 -6.02 2.33
C ALA A 152 -10.95 -5.54 3.53
N ILE A 153 -10.07 -4.54 3.37
CA ILE A 153 -9.39 -3.87 4.49
C ILE A 153 -10.40 -3.26 5.46
N LEU A 154 -11.41 -2.56 4.93
CA LEU A 154 -12.42 -1.91 5.77
C LEU A 154 -13.31 -2.93 6.48
N ARG A 155 -13.66 -4.03 5.81
CA ARG A 155 -14.35 -5.16 6.43
C ARG A 155 -13.50 -5.81 7.51
N TYR A 156 -12.20 -6.00 7.28
CA TYR A 156 -11.25 -6.49 8.26
C TYR A 156 -11.25 -5.61 9.52
N GLN A 157 -11.16 -4.28 9.35
CA GLN A 157 -11.23 -3.32 10.45
C GLN A 157 -12.57 -3.37 11.22
N LYS A 158 -13.68 -3.55 10.51
CA LYS A 158 -15.01 -3.73 11.12
C LYS A 158 -15.10 -5.02 11.93
N MET A 159 -14.60 -6.13 11.41
CA MET A 159 -14.67 -7.45 12.06
C MET A 159 -13.74 -7.59 13.26
N THR A 160 -12.53 -7.04 13.18
CA THR A 160 -11.52 -7.10 14.23
C THR A 160 -11.70 -6.03 15.30
N GLY A 161 -12.39 -4.94 14.98
CA GLY A 161 -12.54 -3.80 15.87
C GLY A 161 -11.29 -2.92 15.98
N HIS A 162 -10.28 -3.11 15.12
CA HIS A 162 -9.14 -2.21 15.05
C HIS A 162 -9.57 -0.79 14.67
N GLN A 163 -8.92 0.21 15.25
CA GLN A 163 -9.33 1.61 15.14
C GLN A 163 -8.56 2.34 14.05
N TYR A 164 -7.35 1.89 13.76
CA TYR A 164 -6.45 2.57 12.83
C TYR A 164 -5.86 1.60 11.83
N ILE A 165 -5.61 2.13 10.64
CA ILE A 165 -4.82 1.51 9.60
C ILE A 165 -3.71 2.49 9.24
N MET A 166 -2.46 2.02 9.15
CA MET A 166 -1.38 2.80 8.56
C MET A 166 -0.69 2.06 7.42
N GLY A 167 -0.02 2.81 6.56
CA GLY A 167 0.87 2.26 5.55
C GLY A 167 1.59 3.38 4.80
N CYS A 168 2.64 3.02 4.08
CA CYS A 168 3.36 3.98 3.24
C CYS A 168 2.68 4.13 1.88
N LEU A 169 2.51 5.37 1.46
CA LEU A 169 2.24 5.71 0.07
C LEU A 169 3.54 6.18 -0.57
N SER A 170 4.02 5.44 -1.55
CA SER A 170 5.31 5.66 -2.19
C SER A 170 5.17 6.57 -3.41
N VAL A 171 6.09 7.53 -3.55
CA VAL A 171 6.16 8.44 -4.69
C VAL A 171 7.53 8.33 -5.32
N GLN A 172 7.60 8.06 -6.63
CA GLN A 172 8.88 7.95 -7.33
C GLN A 172 9.69 9.25 -7.25
N MET A 173 11.00 9.10 -7.05
CA MET A 173 11.91 10.24 -7.09
C MET A 173 12.02 10.83 -8.51
N GLU A 174 11.79 10.03 -9.54
CA GLU A 174 11.84 10.44 -10.95
C GLU A 174 10.53 10.10 -11.67
N ASP A 175 9.89 11.10 -12.27
CA ASP A 175 8.61 10.98 -12.99
C ASP A 175 8.65 11.59 -14.41
N GLY A 176 9.87 11.78 -14.93
CA GLY A 176 10.14 12.53 -16.17
C GLY A 176 10.39 14.03 -15.96
N GLY A 177 10.21 14.55 -14.75
CA GLY A 177 10.67 15.87 -14.33
C GLY A 177 12.02 15.86 -13.60
N PRO A 178 12.48 17.01 -13.07
CA PRO A 178 13.64 17.06 -12.18
C PRO A 178 13.44 16.13 -10.98
N ARG A 179 14.49 15.39 -10.62
CA ARG A 179 14.47 14.45 -9.49
C ARG A 179 13.97 15.11 -8.20
N GLY A 180 13.02 14.47 -7.52
CA GLY A 180 12.39 14.93 -6.29
C GLY A 180 11.32 16.01 -6.46
N SER A 181 11.13 16.57 -7.66
CA SER A 181 10.15 17.64 -7.87
C SER A 181 8.69 17.18 -7.67
N LEU A 182 8.35 15.94 -8.06
CA LEU A 182 7.05 15.34 -7.76
C LEU A 182 6.89 15.08 -6.27
N VAL A 183 7.90 14.51 -5.62
CA VAL A 183 7.91 14.27 -4.17
C VAL A 183 7.67 15.56 -3.40
N ARG A 184 8.37 16.64 -3.77
CA ARG A 184 8.14 17.97 -3.19
C ARG A 184 6.70 18.43 -3.41
N ALA A 185 6.18 18.35 -4.63
CA ALA A 185 4.84 18.81 -4.90
C ALA A 185 3.75 17.99 -4.17
N VAL A 186 3.98 16.69 -3.99
CA VAL A 186 3.13 15.84 -3.14
C VAL A 186 3.28 16.25 -1.67
N TYR A 187 4.49 16.50 -1.19
CA TYR A 187 4.72 16.96 0.17
C TYR A 187 3.98 18.27 0.47
N ASP A 188 4.04 19.26 -0.43
CA ASP A 188 3.29 20.51 -0.30
C ASP A 188 1.78 20.27 -0.26
N PHE A 189 1.25 19.40 -1.13
CA PHE A 189 -0.16 19.00 -1.09
C PHE A 189 -0.54 18.35 0.25
N THR A 190 0.36 17.58 0.85
CA THR A 190 0.07 16.85 2.10
C THR A 190 0.08 17.71 3.36
N LYS A 191 0.66 18.92 3.32
CA LYS A 191 0.85 19.78 4.51
C LYS A 191 -0.47 20.06 5.26
N ASP A 192 -1.57 20.24 4.53
CA ASP A 192 -2.91 20.49 5.10
C ASP A 192 -3.51 19.29 5.85
N PHE A 193 -2.94 18.10 5.67
CA PHE A 193 -3.42 16.85 6.27
C PHE A 193 -2.50 16.35 7.40
N MET A 194 -1.47 17.13 7.76
CA MET A 194 -0.55 16.82 8.85
C MET A 194 -1.05 17.40 10.16
N THR A 195 -0.93 16.62 11.24
CA THR A 195 -1.26 17.08 12.59
C THR A 195 -0.09 16.80 13.54
N PRO A 196 0.16 17.65 14.55
CA PRO A 196 1.24 17.43 15.51
C PRO A 196 1.11 16.10 16.27
N GLU A 197 -0.13 15.65 16.53
CA GLU A 197 -0.44 14.42 17.29
C GLU A 197 0.15 13.16 16.64
N TYR A 198 0.11 13.07 15.31
CA TYR A 198 0.57 11.89 14.57
C TYR A 198 1.92 12.09 13.87
N ARG A 199 2.69 13.11 14.29
CA ARG A 199 3.93 13.47 13.60
C ARG A 199 5.01 12.40 13.84
N VAL A 200 5.55 11.87 12.76
CA VAL A 200 6.73 10.99 12.73
C VAL A 200 7.93 11.70 12.10
N THR A 201 9.13 11.20 12.37
CA THR A 201 10.37 11.74 11.80
C THR A 201 10.98 10.73 10.84
N PRO A 202 11.30 11.10 9.58
CA PRO A 202 11.92 10.16 8.64
C PRO A 202 13.33 9.78 9.11
N ARG A 203 13.67 8.49 9.01
CA ARG A 203 15.02 7.99 9.29
C ARG A 203 15.99 8.27 8.14
N ASN A 204 15.48 8.33 6.93
CA ASN A 204 16.23 8.73 5.75
C ASN A 204 15.54 9.94 5.09
N PRO A 205 15.76 11.17 5.57
CA PRO A 205 15.10 12.35 5.00
C PRO A 205 15.42 12.53 3.51
N VAL A 206 14.42 12.93 2.72
CA VAL A 206 14.61 13.22 1.29
C VAL A 206 15.61 14.37 1.10
N SER A 207 16.65 14.11 0.32
CA SER A 207 17.66 15.09 -0.09
C SER A 207 18.06 14.84 -1.54
N VAL A 208 18.14 15.91 -2.34
CA VAL A 208 18.57 15.85 -3.75
C VAL A 208 19.69 16.88 -3.95
N ASN A 209 20.88 16.41 -4.29
CA ASN A 209 22.07 17.26 -4.50
C ASN A 209 22.36 18.21 -3.32
N GLY A 210 22.14 17.75 -2.08
CA GLY A 210 22.34 18.53 -0.86
C GLY A 210 21.19 19.48 -0.51
N LEU A 211 20.13 19.55 -1.32
CA LEU A 211 18.92 20.30 -1.02
C LEU A 211 17.95 19.43 -0.25
N SER A 212 17.46 19.94 0.88
CA SER A 212 16.35 19.33 1.63
C SER A 212 15.04 19.37 0.83
N ILE A 213 14.04 18.59 1.25
CA ILE A 213 12.73 18.58 0.59
C ILE A 213 12.13 19.98 0.42
N ASP A 214 12.25 20.86 1.42
CA ASP A 214 11.72 22.23 1.37
C ASP A 214 12.52 23.18 0.46
N GLU A 215 13.70 22.78 -0.02
CA GLU A 215 14.53 23.54 -0.96
C GLU A 215 14.42 23.05 -2.41
N ILE A 216 13.94 21.81 -2.61
CA ILE A 216 13.67 21.25 -3.95
C ILE A 216 12.54 22.07 -4.61
N ALA A 217 12.68 22.39 -5.90
CA ALA A 217 11.62 23.04 -6.66
C ALA A 217 10.45 22.06 -6.94
N PRO A 218 9.18 22.43 -6.66
CA PRO A 218 8.04 21.56 -6.93
C PRO A 218 7.81 21.41 -8.44
N ALA A 219 7.25 20.26 -8.84
CA ALA A 219 6.73 20.09 -10.19
C ALA A 219 5.62 21.13 -10.49
N ILE A 220 5.65 21.76 -11.68
CA ILE A 220 4.71 22.82 -12.06
C ILE A 220 3.26 22.29 -12.20
N LYS A 221 3.11 21.06 -12.68
CA LYS A 221 1.82 20.39 -12.88
C LYS A 221 1.86 19.00 -12.23
N PRO A 222 1.83 18.93 -10.90
CA PRO A 222 2.08 17.68 -10.20
C PRO A 222 0.92 16.71 -10.38
N LYS A 223 1.25 15.46 -10.74
CA LYS A 223 0.29 14.36 -10.78
C LYS A 223 0.18 13.74 -9.38
N ILE A 224 -0.58 14.38 -8.50
CA ILE A 224 -0.84 13.83 -7.17
C ILE A 224 -1.49 12.45 -7.32
N PRO A 225 -0.93 11.39 -6.69
CA PRO A 225 -1.46 10.04 -6.79
C PRO A 225 -2.96 9.99 -6.47
N PRO A 226 -3.81 9.39 -7.33
CA PRO A 226 -5.25 9.29 -7.09
C PRO A 226 -5.59 8.61 -5.75
N LEU A 227 -4.78 7.64 -5.35
CA LEU A 227 -4.96 6.92 -4.09
C LEU A 227 -4.74 7.83 -2.86
N LEU A 228 -3.73 8.69 -2.90
CA LEU A 228 -3.50 9.69 -1.85
C LEU A 228 -4.73 10.60 -1.71
N ARG A 229 -5.28 11.08 -2.85
CA ARG A 229 -6.51 11.89 -2.85
C ARG A 229 -7.70 11.13 -2.27
N ALA A 230 -7.82 9.85 -2.55
CA ALA A 230 -8.88 9.01 -2.01
C ALA A 230 -8.76 8.89 -0.48
N TYR A 231 -7.56 8.64 0.04
CA TYR A 231 -7.32 8.53 1.48
C TYR A 231 -7.60 9.82 2.24
N VAL A 232 -7.10 10.97 1.76
CA VAL A 232 -7.37 12.25 2.46
C VAL A 232 -8.85 12.62 2.41
N ARG A 233 -9.58 12.23 1.34
CA ARG A 233 -11.03 12.40 1.27
C ARG A 233 -11.78 11.52 2.27
N LEU A 234 -11.19 10.41 2.69
CA LEU A 234 -11.67 9.53 3.76
C LEU A 234 -11.16 9.96 5.15
N GLY A 235 -10.60 11.16 5.27
CA GLY A 235 -10.12 11.69 6.55
C GLY A 235 -8.76 11.15 6.99
N ALA A 236 -8.00 10.51 6.10
CA ALA A 236 -6.64 10.09 6.43
C ALA A 236 -5.76 11.30 6.77
N ARG A 237 -4.83 11.08 7.71
CA ARG A 237 -3.78 12.01 8.10
C ARG A 237 -2.47 11.59 7.46
N ILE A 238 -1.64 12.58 7.13
CA ILE A 238 -0.26 12.36 6.70
C ILE A 238 0.63 12.63 7.90
N CYS A 239 1.48 11.68 8.22
CA CYS A 239 2.18 11.66 9.50
C CYS A 239 3.46 12.51 9.49
N GLY A 240 3.82 13.17 8.40
CA GLY A 240 4.97 14.08 8.35
C GLY A 240 5.66 14.13 7.00
N ALA A 241 6.91 14.60 7.02
CA ALA A 241 7.79 14.54 5.86
C ALA A 241 8.10 13.08 5.50
N PRO A 242 8.27 12.78 4.20
CA PRO A 242 8.48 11.42 3.77
C PRO A 242 9.91 10.93 4.06
N SER A 243 10.07 9.60 4.09
CA SER A 243 11.39 8.95 4.16
C SER A 243 11.75 8.38 2.80
N TYR A 244 13.01 8.55 2.39
CA TYR A 244 13.54 8.02 1.15
C TYR A 244 13.87 6.53 1.29
N ASP A 245 13.29 5.71 0.42
CA ASP A 245 13.58 4.30 0.23
C ASP A 245 14.58 4.14 -0.93
N VAL A 246 15.79 3.73 -0.58
CA VAL A 246 16.90 3.56 -1.52
C VAL A 246 16.69 2.33 -2.41
N ASP A 247 16.06 1.28 -1.89
CA ASP A 247 15.90 0.02 -2.62
C ASP A 247 14.90 0.18 -3.77
N PHE A 248 13.91 1.04 -3.61
CA PHE A 248 12.86 1.28 -4.62
C PHE A 248 13.04 2.58 -5.41
N ASP A 249 14.00 3.41 -5.02
CA ASP A 249 14.14 4.79 -5.47
C ASP A 249 12.85 5.62 -5.33
N MET A 250 12.18 5.47 -4.18
CA MET A 250 10.91 6.10 -3.87
C MET A 250 10.96 6.88 -2.56
N SER A 251 10.03 7.80 -2.40
CA SER A 251 9.82 8.55 -1.18
C SER A 251 8.49 8.13 -0.55
N ASP A 252 8.54 7.59 0.65
CA ASP A 252 7.41 7.04 1.37
C ASP A 252 6.76 8.07 2.28
N PHE A 253 5.45 8.27 2.12
CA PHE A 253 4.63 9.08 2.99
C PHE A 253 3.83 8.16 3.91
N LEU A 254 4.04 8.25 5.23
CA LEU A 254 3.23 7.50 6.18
C LEU A 254 1.81 8.07 6.27
N VAL A 255 0.84 7.26 5.88
CA VAL A 255 -0.59 7.59 5.89
C VAL A 255 -1.25 6.86 7.06
N LEU A 256 -2.08 7.57 7.83
CA LEU A 256 -2.86 7.02 8.93
C LEU A 256 -4.35 7.26 8.68
N LEU A 257 -5.15 6.20 8.67
CA LEU A 257 -6.60 6.27 8.52
C LEU A 257 -7.28 5.76 9.80
N SER A 258 -8.09 6.62 10.43
CA SER A 258 -8.98 6.21 11.51
C SER A 258 -10.26 5.61 10.94
N LYS A 259 -10.80 4.61 11.64
CA LYS A 259 -12.12 4.03 11.37
C LYS A 259 -13.22 5.11 11.30
N ASP A 260 -13.13 6.14 12.14
CA ASP A 260 -14.12 7.24 12.19
C ASP A 260 -14.13 8.11 10.92
N GLY A 261 -13.02 8.11 10.15
CA GLY A 261 -12.94 8.83 8.88
C GLY A 261 -13.75 8.17 7.76
N VAL A 262 -14.08 6.89 7.92
CA VAL A 262 -14.75 6.10 6.90
C VAL A 262 -16.26 6.12 7.15
N THR A 263 -16.99 6.88 6.35
CA THR A 263 -18.46 6.89 6.43
C THR A 263 -19.05 5.52 6.04
N GLU A 264 -20.05 5.05 6.78
CA GLU A 264 -20.77 3.80 6.48
C GLU A 264 -21.33 3.78 5.04
N ARG A 265 -21.81 4.92 4.54
CA ARG A 265 -22.25 5.10 3.15
C ARG A 265 -21.17 4.84 2.10
N TYR A 266 -19.91 5.13 2.42
CA TYR A 266 -18.79 4.84 1.51
C TYR A 266 -18.49 3.34 1.47
N LEU A 267 -18.59 2.64 2.60
CA LEU A 267 -18.52 1.19 2.67
C LEU A 267 -19.64 0.55 1.86
N GLU A 268 -20.89 0.96 2.10
CA GLU A 268 -22.05 0.46 1.37
C GLU A 268 -21.96 0.70 -0.13
N ARG A 269 -21.37 1.82 -0.57
CA ARG A 269 -21.17 2.07 -2.01
C ARG A 269 -20.09 1.16 -2.60
N LEU A 270 -19.00 0.91 -1.87
CA LEU A 270 -17.99 -0.05 -2.30
C LEU A 270 -18.62 -1.43 -2.34
N GLU A 271 -19.18 -1.93 -1.24
CA GLU A 271 -19.84 -3.23 -1.11
C GLU A 271 -21.00 -3.42 -2.10
N GLY A 272 -21.81 -2.39 -2.33
CA GLY A 272 -22.91 -2.39 -3.30
C GLY A 272 -22.44 -2.42 -4.75
N SER A 273 -21.23 -1.91 -5.03
CA SER A 273 -20.56 -2.11 -6.32
C SER A 273 -19.98 -3.53 -6.46
N LEU A 274 -19.78 -4.24 -5.35
CA LEU A 274 -19.34 -5.65 -5.29
C LEU A 274 -20.49 -6.65 -5.37
N ALA A 275 -21.73 -6.25 -5.05
CA ALA A 275 -22.93 -7.09 -5.13
C ALA A 275 -23.63 -7.04 -6.50
N VAL A 276 -23.14 -6.23 -7.43
CA VAL A 276 -23.68 -6.02 -8.79
C VAL A 276 -22.67 -6.44 -9.88
N LEU A 277 -21.63 -7.17 -9.50
CA LEU A 277 -20.67 -7.82 -10.39
C LEU A 277 -20.58 -9.31 -10.08
#